data_AF-A0A957V504-F1
#
_entry.id   AF-A0A957V504-F1
#
_cell.length_a   1.000
_cell.length_b   1.000
_cell.length_c   1.000
_cell.angle_alpha   90.00
_cell.angle_beta   90.00
_cell.angle_gamma   90.00
#
_symmetry.space_group_name_H-M   'P 1'
#
loop_
_entity.id
_entity.type
_entity.pdbx_description
1 polymer ?
#
loop_
_entity_poly.entity_id
_entity_poly.type
_entity_poly.pdbx_seq_one_letter_code
_entity_poly.pdbx_strand_id
1 'polypeptide(L)'
;AIRQCDWDFGNQYINEVAKASRVPVLNMQCDVYHPFQILADLMTIIEKVGDPRGKTINVSWAYASSYQKPISVPQSLILQMTRFGMNVRLTHPPEYKLMPDIVQQAKDNVRQHGGSFEMLDDFDAGFKGADIVYPK
;
A
#
# COMPACT_ATOMS: atom_id res chain seq x y z
N ALA A 1 -8.82 15.82 10.97
CA ALA A 1 -8.49 14.48 10.46
C ALA A 1 -9.77 13.82 9.97
N ILE A 2 -9.78 13.17 8.82
CA ILE A 2 -11.01 12.71 8.14
C ILE A 2 -10.83 11.26 7.68
N ARG A 3 -11.83 10.41 7.98
CA ARG A 3 -11.97 9.09 7.39
C ARG A 3 -13.23 9.07 6.54
N GLN A 4 -13.07 8.87 5.23
CA GLN A 4 -14.18 8.72 4.31
C GLN A 4 -13.80 7.77 3.17
N CYS A 5 -14.36 6.56 3.19
CA CYS A 5 -13.89 5.43 2.38
C CYS A 5 -14.88 4.98 1.30
N ASP A 6 -15.92 5.77 1.05
CA ASP A 6 -16.86 5.50 -0.03
C ASP A 6 -16.12 5.43 -1.37
N TRP A 7 -16.32 4.34 -2.10
CA TRP A 7 -15.65 4.05 -3.35
C TRP A 7 -15.92 5.15 -4.39
N ASP A 8 -14.86 5.61 -5.05
CA ASP A 8 -14.89 6.66 -6.10
C ASP A 8 -15.38 8.03 -5.60
N PHE A 9 -15.39 8.23 -4.27
CA PHE A 9 -15.82 9.47 -3.63
C PHE A 9 -14.85 9.94 -2.55
N GLY A 10 -14.32 9.02 -1.74
CA GLY A 10 -13.56 9.34 -0.54
C GLY A 10 -12.36 10.23 -0.77
N ASN A 11 -11.53 9.91 -1.76
CA ASN A 11 -10.34 10.69 -2.08
C ASN A 11 -10.70 12.09 -2.59
N GLN A 12 -11.69 12.20 -3.46
CA GLN A 12 -12.17 13.49 -3.96
C GLN A 12 -12.69 14.35 -2.81
N TYR A 13 -13.53 13.78 -1.94
CA TYR A 13 -14.07 14.47 -0.76
C TYR A 13 -12.97 15.08 0.11
N ILE A 14 -11.95 14.29 0.47
CA ILE A 14 -10.86 14.78 1.32
C ILE A 14 -10.07 15.90 0.62
N ASN A 15 -9.83 15.79 -0.69
CA ASN A 15 -9.14 16.83 -1.46
C ASN A 15 -9.95 18.14 -1.53
N GLU A 16 -11.27 18.08 -1.71
CA GLU A 16 -12.12 19.28 -1.70
C GLU A 16 -12.16 19.94 -0.32
N VAL A 17 -12.23 19.15 0.76
CA VAL A 17 -12.11 19.69 2.12
C VAL A 17 -10.74 20.34 2.33
N ALA A 18 -9.66 19.72 1.83
CA ALA A 18 -8.31 20.29 1.92
C ALA A 18 -8.18 21.63 1.18
N LYS A 19 -8.81 21.79 0.00
CA LYS A 19 -8.82 23.05 -0.76
C LYS A 19 -9.56 24.18 -0.04
N ALA A 20 -10.64 23.86 0.67
CA ALA A 20 -11.47 24.84 1.38
C ALA A 20 -10.98 25.13 2.82
N SER A 21 -10.15 24.26 3.39
CA SER A 21 -9.72 24.34 4.78
C SER A 21 -8.62 25.39 5.00
N ARG A 22 -8.74 26.15 6.09
CA ARG A 22 -7.69 27.08 6.56
C ARG A 22 -6.63 26.39 7.42
N VAL A 23 -6.83 25.12 7.75
CA VAL A 23 -5.94 24.29 8.58
C VAL A 23 -5.60 22.98 7.87
N PRO A 24 -4.49 22.31 8.22
CA PRO A 24 -4.12 21.04 7.60
C PRO A 24 -5.21 19.97 7.70
N VAL A 25 -5.43 19.25 6.60
CA VAL A 25 -6.33 18.09 6.55
C VAL A 25 -5.51 16.81 6.56
N LEU A 26 -5.80 15.94 7.54
CA LEU A 26 -5.14 14.64 7.68
C LEU A 26 -6.07 13.54 7.16
N ASN A 27 -5.64 12.81 6.14
CA ASN A 27 -6.36 11.66 5.60
C ASN A 27 -6.18 10.45 6.52
N MET A 28 -7.19 10.17 7.36
CA MET A 28 -7.18 8.99 8.24
C MET A 28 -7.42 7.71 7.46
N GLN A 29 -8.23 7.74 6.41
CA GLN A 29 -8.37 6.70 5.38
C GLN A 29 -9.34 7.23 4.31
N CYS A 30 -9.03 7.01 3.03
CA CYS A 30 -9.97 7.12 1.93
C CYS A 30 -10.07 5.81 1.14
N ASP A 31 -10.86 5.78 0.09
CA ASP A 31 -10.99 4.65 -0.83
C ASP A 31 -9.66 4.30 -1.54
N VAL A 32 -8.83 5.31 -1.82
CA VAL A 32 -7.53 5.16 -2.50
C VAL A 32 -6.33 5.00 -1.55
N TYR A 33 -6.30 5.67 -0.39
CA TYR A 33 -5.11 5.76 0.47
C TYR A 33 -5.42 5.56 1.96
N HIS A 34 -4.46 5.01 2.70
CA HIS A 34 -4.51 4.87 4.16
C HIS A 34 -3.16 5.22 4.81
N PRO A 35 -2.71 6.49 4.73
CA PRO A 35 -1.32 6.85 4.99
C PRO A 35 -0.87 6.60 6.44
N PHE A 36 -1.72 6.87 7.44
CA PHE A 36 -1.33 6.66 8.84
C PHE A 36 -1.17 5.19 9.22
N GLN A 37 -1.96 4.30 8.62
CA GLN A 37 -1.75 2.85 8.79
C GLN A 37 -0.37 2.48 8.25
N ILE A 38 -0.02 2.98 7.06
CA ILE A 38 1.25 2.61 6.43
C ILE A 38 2.47 3.22 7.14
N LEU A 39 2.33 4.40 7.75
CA LEU A 39 3.37 4.96 8.62
C LEU A 39 3.58 4.07 9.86
N ALA A 40 2.50 3.56 10.47
CA ALA A 40 2.60 2.63 11.59
C ALA A 40 3.20 1.28 11.16
N ASP A 41 2.84 0.78 9.97
CA ASP A 41 3.39 -0.45 9.40
C ASP A 41 4.89 -0.30 9.15
N LEU A 42 5.32 0.82 8.54
CA LEU A 42 6.73 1.11 8.29
C LEU A 42 7.53 1.23 9.60
N MET A 43 6.99 1.91 10.60
CA MET A 43 7.60 1.98 11.93
C MET A 43 7.79 0.58 12.51
N THR A 44 6.77 -0.27 12.42
CA THR A 44 6.84 -1.67 12.89
C THR A 44 7.92 -2.47 12.15
N ILE A 45 8.02 -2.31 10.82
CA ILE A 45 9.08 -2.95 10.02
C ILE A 45 10.45 -2.49 10.55
N ILE A 46 10.66 -1.19 10.73
CA ILE A 46 11.93 -0.66 11.23
C ILE A 46 12.27 -1.22 12.61
N GLU A 47 11.30 -1.27 13.53
CA GLU A 47 11.50 -1.81 14.88
C GLU A 47 11.81 -3.31 14.90
N LYS A 48 11.27 -4.09 13.95
CA LYS A 48 11.39 -5.56 13.95
C LYS A 48 12.54 -6.07 13.09
N VAL A 49 12.85 -5.42 11.97
CA VAL A 49 13.85 -5.90 11.00
C VAL A 49 14.97 -4.91 10.71
N GLY A 50 14.96 -3.72 11.33
CA GLY A 50 15.98 -2.70 11.14
C GLY A 50 15.79 -1.92 9.84
N ASP A 51 16.89 -1.63 9.13
CA ASP A 51 16.81 -0.93 7.85
C ASP A 51 15.97 -1.73 6.83
N PRO A 52 14.86 -1.18 6.32
CA PRO A 52 13.98 -1.90 5.38
C PRO A 52 14.60 -2.07 4.00
N ARG A 53 15.64 -1.30 3.64
CA ARG A 53 16.23 -1.35 2.28
C ARG A 53 16.73 -2.75 1.94
N GLY A 54 16.32 -3.25 0.78
CA GLY A 54 16.65 -4.59 0.30
C GLY A 54 15.91 -5.74 0.99
N LYS A 55 15.07 -5.46 1.99
CA LYS A 55 14.16 -6.47 2.58
C LYS A 55 12.98 -6.73 1.65
N THR A 56 12.50 -7.96 1.66
CA THR A 56 11.39 -8.40 0.81
C THR A 56 10.08 -8.40 1.60
N ILE A 57 9.11 -7.62 1.14
CA ILE A 57 7.74 -7.64 1.66
C ILE A 57 6.80 -8.24 0.62
N ASN A 58 6.03 -9.25 1.02
CA ASN A 58 4.93 -9.79 0.25
C ASN A 58 3.59 -9.18 0.73
N VAL A 59 3.00 -8.33 -0.10
CA VAL A 59 1.64 -7.81 0.06
C VAL A 59 0.70 -8.77 -0.67
N SER A 60 0.02 -9.64 0.07
CA SER A 60 -0.79 -10.71 -0.51
C SER A 60 -2.28 -10.47 -0.29
N TRP A 61 -3.11 -10.74 -1.29
CA TRP A 61 -4.56 -10.75 -1.07
C TRP A 61 -4.96 -11.90 -0.16
N ALA A 62 -5.84 -11.62 0.80
CA ALA A 62 -6.41 -12.62 1.69
C ALA A 62 -7.93 -12.73 1.48
N TYR A 63 -8.44 -13.95 1.57
CA TYR A 63 -9.88 -14.18 1.57
C TYR A 63 -10.51 -13.56 2.81
N ALA A 64 -11.67 -12.92 2.64
CA ALA A 64 -12.53 -12.50 3.72
C ALA A 64 -13.96 -12.94 3.40
N SER A 65 -14.65 -13.54 4.36
CA SER A 65 -16.07 -13.88 4.25
C SER A 65 -16.98 -12.65 4.32
N SER A 66 -16.44 -11.52 4.77
CA SER A 66 -17.09 -10.21 4.77
C SER A 66 -17.03 -9.53 3.41
N TYR A 67 -17.71 -8.39 3.25
CA TYR A 67 -17.58 -7.53 2.07
C TYR A 67 -16.13 -7.19 1.74
N GLN A 68 -15.87 -6.94 0.45
CA GLN A 68 -14.56 -6.58 -0.05
C GLN A 68 -14.05 -5.34 0.69
N LYS A 69 -12.90 -5.48 1.34
CA LYS A 69 -12.27 -4.39 2.08
C LYS A 69 -11.71 -3.35 1.10
N PRO A 70 -11.62 -2.06 1.51
CA PRO A 70 -11.08 -1.02 0.65
C PRO A 70 -9.64 -1.33 0.20
N ILE A 71 -9.34 -1.08 -1.08
CA ILE A 71 -8.02 -1.29 -1.67
C ILE A 71 -6.97 -0.26 -1.20
N SER A 72 -7.40 0.73 -0.41
CA SER A 72 -6.55 1.78 0.16
C SER A 72 -5.26 1.29 0.83
N VAL A 73 -5.31 0.17 1.56
CA VAL A 73 -4.14 -0.40 2.26
C VAL A 73 -3.12 -1.00 1.29
N PRO A 74 -3.45 -1.99 0.43
CA PRO A 74 -2.46 -2.56 -0.48
C PRO A 74 -1.88 -1.51 -1.44
N GLN A 75 -2.69 -0.53 -1.88
CA GLN A 75 -2.19 0.60 -2.68
C GLN A 75 -1.15 1.43 -1.93
N SER A 76 -1.45 1.81 -0.69
CA SER A 76 -0.54 2.65 0.10
C SER A 76 0.73 1.90 0.49
N LEU A 77 0.65 0.57 0.72
CA LEU A 77 1.82 -0.28 0.99
C LEU A 77 2.78 -0.30 -0.20
N ILE A 78 2.30 -0.62 -1.41
CA ILE A 78 3.20 -0.73 -2.56
C ILE A 78 3.87 0.60 -2.89
N LEU A 79 3.19 1.73 -2.64
CA LEU A 79 3.78 3.06 -2.79
C LEU A 79 4.86 3.33 -1.74
N GLN A 80 4.55 3.12 -0.45
CA GLN A 80 5.46 3.51 0.62
C GLN A 80 6.68 2.60 0.70
N MET A 81 6.50 1.28 0.52
CA MET A 81 7.56 0.30 0.70
C MET A 81 8.58 0.37 -0.44
N THR A 82 8.13 0.57 -1.68
CA THR A 82 9.05 0.83 -2.81
C THR A 82 9.81 2.14 -2.62
N ARG A 83 9.17 3.19 -2.07
CA ARG A 83 9.84 4.46 -1.75
C ARG A 83 10.93 4.31 -0.68
N PHE A 84 10.84 3.30 0.17
CA PHE A 84 11.85 2.97 1.18
C PHE A 84 12.86 1.91 0.71
N GLY A 85 12.93 1.64 -0.60
CA GLY A 85 13.92 0.75 -1.20
C GLY A 85 13.74 -0.73 -0.85
N MET A 86 12.52 -1.14 -0.47
CA MET A 86 12.19 -2.55 -0.26
C MET A 86 12.00 -3.27 -1.60
N ASN A 87 12.16 -4.60 -1.57
CA ASN A 87 11.71 -5.49 -2.63
C ASN A 87 10.23 -5.80 -2.37
N VAL A 88 9.33 -5.28 -3.19
CA VAL A 88 7.89 -5.39 -2.98
C VAL A 88 7.31 -6.42 -3.95
N ARG A 89 6.64 -7.43 -3.38
CA ARG A 89 5.81 -8.39 -4.09
C ARG A 89 4.35 -8.07 -3.85
N LEU A 90 3.57 -7.93 -4.91
CA LEU A 90 2.12 -7.87 -4.84
C LEU A 90 1.56 -9.19 -5.37
N THR A 91 1.11 -10.06 -4.47
CA THR A 91 0.59 -11.37 -4.84
C THR A 91 -0.93 -11.39 -4.79
N HIS A 92 -1.56 -11.60 -5.94
CA HIS A 92 -3.01 -11.46 -6.09
C HIS A 92 -3.58 -12.36 -7.19
N PRO A 93 -4.83 -12.84 -7.06
CA PRO A 93 -5.51 -13.45 -8.19
C PRO A 93 -5.67 -12.41 -9.33
N PRO A 94 -5.53 -12.78 -10.61
CA PRO A 94 -5.46 -11.84 -11.74
C PRO A 94 -6.61 -10.82 -11.83
N GLU A 95 -7.77 -11.14 -11.29
CA GLU A 95 -8.97 -10.29 -11.23
C GLU A 95 -8.89 -9.17 -10.17
N TYR A 96 -8.06 -9.29 -9.14
CA TYR A 96 -7.94 -8.31 -8.04
C TYR A 96 -6.77 -7.34 -8.24
N LYS A 97 -6.90 -6.49 -9.26
CA LYS A 97 -5.86 -5.51 -9.61
C LYS A 97 -5.95 -4.25 -8.74
N LEU A 98 -4.80 -3.60 -8.54
CA LEU A 98 -4.73 -2.24 -8.01
C LEU A 98 -4.84 -1.21 -9.14
N MET A 99 -5.06 0.06 -8.78
CA MET A 99 -5.13 1.15 -9.76
C MET A 99 -3.83 1.25 -10.59
N PRO A 100 -3.91 1.37 -11.94
CA PRO A 100 -2.75 1.42 -12.82
C PRO A 100 -1.74 2.53 -12.46
N ASP A 101 -2.22 3.72 -12.08
CA ASP A 101 -1.36 4.84 -11.71
C ASP A 101 -0.58 4.60 -10.42
N ILE A 102 -1.15 3.84 -9.48
CA ILE A 102 -0.48 3.43 -8.24
C ILE A 102 0.63 2.41 -8.56
N VAL A 103 0.33 1.46 -9.44
CA VAL A 103 1.31 0.48 -9.94
C VAL A 103 2.46 1.18 -10.66
N GLN A 104 2.16 2.19 -11.48
CA GLN A 104 3.19 2.96 -12.17
C GLN A 104 4.04 3.76 -11.19
N GLN A 105 3.45 4.43 -10.20
CA GLN A 105 4.18 5.14 -9.16
C GLN A 105 5.09 4.21 -8.34
N ALA A 106 4.65 2.98 -8.03
CA ALA A 106 5.50 1.99 -7.36
C ALA A 106 6.73 1.63 -8.20
N LYS A 107 6.57 1.43 -9.51
CA LYS A 107 7.69 1.22 -10.45
C LYS A 107 8.61 2.43 -10.52
N ASP A 108 8.06 3.65 -10.46
CA ASP A 108 8.83 4.89 -10.48
C ASP A 108 9.65 5.07 -9.19
N ASN A 109 9.07 4.72 -8.05
CA ASN A 109 9.76 4.69 -6.77
C ASN A 109 10.95 3.74 -6.81
N VAL A 110 10.81 2.54 -7.38
CA VAL A 110 11.93 1.60 -7.55
C VAL A 110 13.07 2.21 -8.36
N ARG A 111 12.77 2.92 -9.45
CA ARG A 111 13.80 3.60 -10.26
C ARG A 111 14.54 4.69 -9.50
N GLN A 112 13.86 5.36 -8.56
CA GLN A 112 14.43 6.48 -7.79
C GLN A 112 15.15 6.03 -6.52
N HIS A 113 14.66 4.98 -5.85
CA HIS A 113 15.08 4.61 -4.50
C HIS A 113 15.74 3.22 -4.42
N GLY A 114 15.77 2.46 -5.52
CA GLY A 114 16.25 1.08 -5.56
C GLY A 114 15.19 0.05 -5.14
N GLY A 115 15.64 -1.16 -4.82
CA GLY A 115 14.74 -2.29 -4.52
C GLY A 115 14.14 -2.93 -5.77
N SER A 116 12.96 -3.52 -5.65
CA SER A 116 12.22 -4.14 -6.76
C SER A 116 10.71 -4.05 -6.55
N PHE A 117 9.95 -4.19 -7.64
CA PHE A 117 8.50 -4.33 -7.59
C PHE A 117 8.05 -5.39 -8.60
N GLU A 118 7.39 -6.44 -8.11
CA GLU A 118 6.87 -7.53 -8.92
C GLU A 118 5.42 -7.85 -8.55
N MET A 119 4.63 -8.25 -9.54
CA MET A 119 3.26 -8.71 -9.38
C MET A 119 3.21 -10.19 -9.71
N LEU A 120 2.59 -10.98 -8.82
CA LEU A 120 2.59 -12.43 -8.88
C LEU A 120 1.15 -12.94 -8.72
N ASP A 121 0.82 -14.04 -9.38
CA ASP A 121 -0.42 -14.79 -9.20
C ASP A 121 -0.21 -16.12 -8.45
N ASP A 122 1.04 -16.59 -8.36
CA ASP A 122 1.46 -17.70 -7.52
C ASP A 122 1.74 -17.24 -6.07
N PHE A 123 0.90 -17.71 -5.14
CA PHE A 123 1.02 -17.43 -3.71
C PHE A 123 2.28 -18.04 -3.08
N ASP A 124 2.64 -19.28 -3.44
CA ASP A 124 3.83 -19.94 -2.90
C ASP A 124 5.09 -19.19 -3.31
N ALA A 125 5.16 -18.75 -4.58
CA ALA A 125 6.24 -17.89 -5.06
C ALA A 125 6.30 -16.55 -4.30
N GLY A 126 5.15 -15.93 -4.03
CA GLY A 126 5.06 -14.68 -3.27
C GLY A 126 5.64 -14.79 -1.85
N PHE A 127 5.26 -15.83 -1.11
CA PHE A 127 5.71 -16.04 0.28
C PHE A 127 7.16 -16.51 0.40
N LYS A 128 7.68 -17.24 -0.59
CA LYS A 128 9.00 -17.86 -0.52
C LYS A 128 10.11 -16.83 -0.31
N GLY A 129 10.76 -16.88 0.84
CA GLY A 129 11.90 -16.03 1.19
C GLY A 129 11.53 -14.56 1.47
N ALA A 130 10.25 -14.25 1.70
CA ALA A 130 9.84 -12.91 2.14
C ALA A 130 10.29 -12.68 3.60
N ASP A 131 10.88 -11.51 3.88
CA ASP A 131 11.20 -11.07 5.24
C ASP A 131 9.92 -10.62 5.99
N ILE A 132 8.96 -10.05 5.25
CA ILE A 132 7.68 -9.55 5.78
C ILE A 132 6.54 -10.08 4.93
N VAL A 133 5.47 -10.52 5.58
CA VAL A 133 4.22 -10.95 4.93
C VAL A 133 3.09 -10.08 5.45
N TYR A 134 2.41 -9.39 4.53
CA TYR A 134 1.27 -8.52 4.82
C TYR A 134 0.03 -9.02 4.06
N PRO A 135 -0.81 -9.85 4.70
CA PRO A 135 -2.05 -10.32 4.11
C PRO A 135 -3.14 -9.24 4.22
N LYS A 136 -3.89 -8.99 3.14
CA LYS A 136 -4.92 -7.96 3.14
C LYS A 136 -6.11 -8.28 2.25
#